data_AF-A0A2X3F0N4-F1
#
_entry.id   AF-A0A2X3F0N4-F1
#
_cell.length_a   1.000
_cell.length_b   1.000
_cell.length_c   1.000
_cell.angle_alpha   90.00
_cell.angle_beta   90.00
_cell.angle_gamma   90.00
#
_symmetry.space_group_name_H-M   'P 1'
#
loop_
_entity.id
_entity.type
_entity.pdbx_description
1 polymer ?
#
loop_
_entity_poly.entity_id
_entity_poly.type
_entity_poly.pdbx_seq_one_letter_code
_entity_poly.pdbx_strand_id
1 'polypeptide(L)'
;MSSTKSMTGHLLGAAGAVESIYSILALRDQAVPPTINLDNPDEGCDLDFVPHEARQVSGMEYTLCNSFGFGGTNGSLIFKKV
;
A
#
# COMPACT_ATOMS: atom_id res chain seq x y z
N MET A 1 0.84 1.90 6.82
CA MET A 1 1.11 1.02 5.66
C MET A 1 -0.20 0.35 5.30
N SER A 2 -0.53 0.09 4.03
CA SER A 2 -1.73 -0.69 3.70
C SER A 2 -1.47 -1.63 2.52
N SER A 3 -2.33 -2.64 2.33
CA SER A 3 -2.24 -3.60 1.23
C SER A 3 -3.51 -3.57 0.39
N THR A 4 -3.44 -2.98 -0.80
CA THR A 4 -4.56 -2.95 -1.76
C THR A 4 -4.87 -4.33 -2.36
N LYS A 5 -3.94 -5.29 -2.25
CA LYS A 5 -4.19 -6.70 -2.62
C LYS A 5 -5.36 -7.31 -1.83
N SER A 6 -5.68 -6.76 -0.66
CA SER A 6 -6.88 -7.13 0.10
C SER A 6 -8.17 -6.97 -0.71
N MET A 7 -8.20 -6.03 -1.67
CA MET A 7 -9.32 -5.79 -2.59
C MET A 7 -9.05 -6.31 -4.00
N THR A 8 -7.83 -6.10 -4.51
CA THR A 8 -7.51 -6.36 -5.92
C THR A 8 -6.99 -7.77 -6.20
N GLY A 9 -6.67 -8.53 -5.14
CA GLY A 9 -5.88 -9.75 -5.25
C GLY A 9 -4.44 -9.47 -5.71
N HIS A 10 -3.69 -10.54 -5.97
CA HIS A 10 -2.30 -10.44 -6.40
C HIS A 10 -2.17 -10.53 -7.93
N LEU A 11 -1.88 -9.39 -8.56
CA LEU A 11 -1.74 -9.26 -10.02
C LEU A 11 -0.39 -9.74 -10.59
N LEU A 12 0.39 -10.53 -9.83
CA LEU A 12 1.71 -11.02 -10.23
C LEU A 12 2.60 -9.88 -10.76
N GLY A 13 3.09 -10.01 -12.01
CA GLY A 13 3.95 -9.00 -12.64
C GLY A 13 3.32 -7.62 -12.79
N ALA A 14 1.99 -7.50 -12.77
CA ALA A 14 1.30 -6.21 -12.83
C ALA A 14 1.03 -5.58 -11.45
N ALA A 15 1.26 -6.31 -10.34
CA ALA A 15 0.97 -5.82 -8.99
C ALA A 15 1.75 -4.52 -8.66
N GLY A 16 3.07 -4.52 -8.90
CA GLY A 16 3.90 -3.34 -8.66
C GLY A 16 3.50 -2.13 -9.52
N ALA A 17 2.97 -2.35 -10.72
CA ALA A 17 2.52 -1.27 -11.59
C ALA A 17 1.25 -0.59 -11.05
N VAL A 18 0.22 -1.37 -10.70
CA VAL A 18 -1.03 -0.81 -10.14
C VAL A 18 -0.82 -0.21 -8.75
N GLU A 19 0.01 -0.83 -7.91
CA GLU A 19 0.31 -0.33 -6.56
C GLU A 19 1.14 0.96 -6.59
N SER A 20 1.97 1.14 -7.62
CA SER A 20 2.64 2.42 -7.88
C SER A 20 1.63 3.52 -8.22
N ILE A 21 0.62 3.22 -9.05
CA ILE A 21 -0.46 4.17 -9.36
C ILE A 21 -1.24 4.52 -8.09
N TYR A 22 -1.59 3.54 -7.26
CA TYR A 22 -2.28 3.80 -5.98
C TYR A 22 -1.44 4.68 -5.04
N SER A 23 -0.12 4.44 -4.97
CA SER A 23 0.79 5.26 -4.17
C SER A 23 0.83 6.73 -4.64
N ILE A 24 0.88 6.94 -5.96
CA ILE A 24 0.82 8.29 -6.57
C ILE A 24 -0.53 8.96 -6.29
N LEU A 25 -1.64 8.24 -6.44
CA LEU A 25 -2.97 8.78 -6.16
C LEU A 25 -3.16 9.11 -4.68
N ALA A 26 -2.57 8.31 -3.78
CA ALA A 26 -2.60 8.60 -2.34
C ALA A 26 -1.91 9.94 -2.01
N LEU A 27 -0.79 10.28 -2.68
CA LEU A 27 -0.16 11.59 -2.58
C LEU A 27 -1.04 12.72 -3.12
N ARG A 28 -1.70 12.49 -4.26
CA ARG A 28 -2.59 13.48 -4.89
C ARG A 28 -3.81 13.80 -4.01
N ASP A 29 -4.51 12.76 -3.58
CA ASP A 29 -5.80 12.87 -2.90
C ASP A 29 -5.67 13.00 -1.38
N GLN A 30 -4.45 12.79 -0.86
CA GLN A 30 -4.16 12.74 0.57
C GLN A 30 -5.05 11.72 1.29
N ALA A 31 -5.34 10.60 0.62
CA ALA A 31 -6.18 9.53 1.12
C ALA A 31 -5.47 8.17 0.93
N VAL A 32 -5.36 7.40 2.01
CA VAL A 32 -4.71 6.08 2.01
C VAL A 32 -5.78 5.00 1.90
N PRO A 33 -5.70 4.08 0.91
CA PRO A 33 -6.65 2.99 0.79
C PRO A 33 -6.52 1.99 1.96
N PRO A 34 -7.62 1.33 2.35
CA PRO A 34 -7.59 0.40 3.47
C PRO A 34 -6.93 -0.94 3.12
N THR A 35 -6.59 -1.67 4.17
CA THR A 35 -6.47 -3.13 4.13
C THR A 35 -7.80 -3.71 4.61
N ILE A 36 -8.64 -4.17 3.67
CA ILE A 36 -9.93 -4.78 4.03
C ILE A 36 -9.74 -6.19 4.61
N ASN A 37 -10.76 -6.72 5.28
CA ASN A 37 -10.79 -8.05 5.90
C ASN A 37 -9.76 -8.28 7.03
N LEU A 38 -9.20 -7.23 7.63
CA LEU A 38 -8.24 -7.31 8.73
C LEU A 38 -8.94 -7.33 10.10
N ASP A 39 -9.76 -8.36 10.36
CA ASP A 39 -10.59 -8.43 11.57
C ASP A 39 -9.80 -8.85 12.82
N ASN A 40 -8.81 -9.72 12.65
CA ASN A 40 -7.99 -10.27 13.73
C ASN A 40 -6.51 -10.21 13.31
N PRO A 41 -5.81 -9.10 13.58
CA PRO A 41 -4.37 -9.00 13.33
C PRO A 41 -3.59 -10.06 14.10
N ASP A 42 -2.57 -10.64 13.47
CA ASP A 42 -1.72 -11.64 14.10
C ASP A 42 -0.86 -11.04 15.24
N GLU A 43 -0.42 -11.90 16.16
CA GLU A 43 0.53 -11.52 17.21
C GLU A 43 1.82 -10.95 16.60
N GLY A 44 2.30 -9.82 17.14
CA GLY A 44 3.49 -9.14 16.63
C GLY A 44 3.27 -8.30 15.37
N CYS A 45 2.06 -8.28 14.79
CA CYS A 45 1.69 -7.34 13.74
C CYS A 45 1.12 -6.05 14.38
N ASP A 46 2.00 -5.21 14.93
CA ASP A 46 1.67 -4.01 15.72
C ASP A 46 1.72 -2.69 14.91
N LEU A 47 2.06 -2.76 13.63
CA LEU A 47 2.07 -1.59 12.74
C LEU A 47 0.67 -1.11 12.41
N ASP A 48 0.58 0.15 12.01
CA ASP A 48 -0.67 0.71 11.50
C ASP A 48 -0.93 0.26 10.06
N PHE A 49 -1.82 -0.74 9.91
CA PHE A 49 -2.19 -1.37 8.64
C PHE A 49 -3.38 -0.73 7.91
N VAL A 50 -3.94 0.38 8.43
CA VAL A 50 -5.14 1.05 7.90
C VAL A 50 -6.30 0.06 7.69
N PRO A 51 -6.81 -0.59 8.76
CA PRO A 51 -7.81 -1.64 8.61
C PRO A 51 -9.18 -1.08 8.21
N HIS A 52 -9.89 -1.82 7.36
CA HIS A 52 -11.30 -1.64 6.95
C HIS A 52 -11.64 -0.37 6.15
N GLU A 53 -11.33 0.81 6.67
CA GLU A 53 -11.79 2.10 6.12
C GLU A 53 -10.61 2.95 5.61
N ALA A 54 -10.85 3.67 4.52
CA ALA A 54 -9.85 4.59 3.98
C ALA A 54 -9.52 5.70 5.01
N ARG A 55 -8.27 6.13 5.02
CA ARG A 55 -7.80 7.17 5.95
C ARG A 55 -7.41 8.43 5.23
N GLN A 56 -8.05 9.55 5.60
CA GLN A 56 -7.58 10.87 5.21
C GLN A 56 -6.29 11.21 5.95
N VAL A 57 -5.30 11.70 5.22
CA VAL A 57 -4.04 12.22 5.76
C VAL A 57 -3.86 13.68 5.36
N SER A 58 -2.88 14.35 5.96
CA SER A 58 -2.53 15.73 5.63
C SER A 58 -1.02 15.88 5.63
N GLY A 59 -0.49 16.66 4.69
CA GLY A 59 0.95 16.90 4.56
C GLY A 59 1.77 15.67 4.19
N MET A 60 1.17 14.67 3.55
CA MET A 60 1.90 13.50 3.06
C MET A 60 2.68 13.86 1.80
N GLU A 61 4.00 13.92 1.93
CA GLU A 61 4.95 14.30 0.87
C GLU A 61 5.54 13.11 0.13
N TYR A 62 5.62 11.95 0.77
CA TYR A 62 6.27 10.76 0.23
C TYR A 62 5.42 9.51 0.44
N THR A 63 5.48 8.61 -0.53
CA THR A 63 4.93 7.24 -0.43
C THR A 63 5.97 6.24 -0.92
N LEU A 64 5.99 5.06 -0.32
CA LEU A 64 6.86 3.95 -0.69
C LEU A 64 6.01 2.77 -1.16
N CYS A 65 6.32 2.23 -2.34
CA CYS A 65 5.68 1.05 -2.93
C CYS A 65 6.67 -0.12 -2.96
N ASN A 66 6.32 -1.24 -2.33
CA ASN A 66 7.14 -2.45 -2.28
C ASN A 66 6.60 -3.53 -3.23
N SER A 67 7.50 -4.24 -3.92
CA SER A 67 7.16 -5.43 -4.70
C SER A 67 8.25 -6.49 -4.56
N PHE A 68 7.86 -7.68 -4.09
CA PHE A 68 8.76 -8.82 -3.86
C PHE A 68 8.27 -10.02 -4.67
N GLY A 69 9.19 -10.71 -5.33
CA GLY A 69 8.89 -11.81 -6.24
C GLY A 69 9.59 -13.11 -5.87
N PHE A 70 9.12 -14.21 -6.48
CA PHE A 70 9.77 -15.51 -6.34
C PHE A 70 11.25 -15.45 -6.79
N GLY A 71 12.07 -16.29 -6.16
CA GLY A 71 13.53 -16.25 -6.32
C GLY A 71 14.22 -15.16 -5.50
N GLY A 72 13.51 -14.50 -4.59
CA GLY A 72 14.09 -13.50 -3.68
C GLY A 72 14.41 -12.17 -4.35
N THR A 73 13.77 -11.86 -5.48
CA THR A 73 13.96 -10.59 -6.20
C THR A 73 13.08 -9.52 -5.58
N ASN A 74 13.68 -8.42 -5.14
CA ASN A 74 13.01 -7.35 -4.40
C ASN A 74 13.19 -6.00 -5.09
N GLY A 75 12.15 -5.17 -5.08
CA GLY A 75 12.21 -3.80 -5.57
C GLY A 75 11.28 -2.87 -4.79
N SER A 76 11.73 -1.63 -4.62
CA SER A 76 10.98 -0.57 -3.94
C SER A 76 11.08 0.73 -4.74
N LEU A 77 9.97 1.46 -4.81
CA LEU A 77 9.89 2.78 -5.42
C LEU A 77 9.42 3.81 -4.39
N ILE A 78 10.03 4.99 -4.39
CA ILE A 78 9.58 6.13 -3.61
C ILE A 78 9.05 7.18 -4.57
N PHE A 79 7.84 7.65 -4.31
CA PHE A 79 7.23 8.78 -5.00
C PHE A 79 7.18 9.98 -4.06
N LYS A 80 7.36 11.17 -4.62
CA LYS A 80 7.28 12.45 -3.92
C LYS A 80 6.19 13.31 -4.55
N LYS A 81 5.40 13.99 -3.73
CA LYS A 81 4.49 15.04 -4.18
C LYS A 81 5.30 16.22 -4.75
N VAL A 82 4.78 16.84 -5.82
CA VAL A 82 5.38 18.03 -6.46
C VAL A 82 4.78 19.29 -5.86
#